data_AF-A0ABD5DSX8-F1
#
_entry.id   AF-A0ABD5DSX8-F1
#
_cell.length_a   1.000
_cell.length_b   1.000
_cell.length_c   1.000
_cell.angle_alpha   90.00
_cell.angle_beta   90.00
_cell.angle_gamma   90.00
#
_symmetry.space_group_name_H-M   'P 1'
#
loop_
_entity.id
_entity.type
_entity.pdbx_description
1 polymer ?
#
loop_
_entity_poly.entity_id
_entity_poly.type
_entity_poly.pdbx_seq_one_letter_code
_entity_poly.pdbx_strand_id
1 'polypeptide(L)' 'AGQQLMTWAAGNARVVMVGNGMRITKQESGVGKIDPLIATFNAVALMSSNPEPANRVDIDEYLEDVVIA' A
#
# COMPACT_ATOMS: atom_id res chain seq x y z
N ALA A 1 5.28 0.80 -18.26
CA ALA A 1 5.49 2.26 -18.13
C ALA A 1 4.12 2.93 -17.97
N GLY A 2 3.94 3.81 -16.98
CA GLY A 2 2.61 4.37 -16.62
C GLY A 2 2.49 4.95 -15.20
N GLN A 3 3.56 4.98 -14.41
CA GLN A 3 3.53 5.40 -12.99
C GLN A 3 4.28 6.71 -12.75
N GLN A 4 4.06 7.74 -13.58
CA GLN A 4 4.78 9.01 -13.49
C GLN A 4 4.65 9.68 -12.11
N LEU A 5 3.46 9.60 -11.50
CA LEU A 5 3.23 10.09 -10.14
C LEU A 5 4.12 9.37 -9.12
N MET A 6 4.29 8.05 -9.24
CA MET A 6 5.14 7.27 -8.33
C MET A 6 6.62 7.60 -8.56
N THR A 7 7.06 7.77 -9.81
CA THR A 7 8.43 8.22 -10.13
C THR A 7 8.72 9.57 -9.48
N TRP A 8 7.78 10.51 -9.55
CA TRP A 8 7.93 11.81 -8.90
C TRP A 8 7.94 11.67 -7.36
N ALA A 9 7.02 10.91 -6.78
CA ALA A 9 6.95 10.71 -5.33
C ALA A 9 8.24 10.05 -4.78
N ALA A 10 8.75 9.01 -5.45
CA ALA A 10 10.00 8.35 -5.09
C ALA A 10 11.22 9.30 -5.18
N GLY A 11 11.29 10.15 -6.22
CA GLY A 11 12.36 11.14 -6.36
C GLY A 11 12.37 12.23 -5.27
N ASN A 12 11.22 12.49 -4.65
CA ASN A 12 11.11 13.43 -3.53
C ASN A 12 11.42 12.80 -2.16
N ALA A 13 11.55 11.47 -2.07
CA ALA A 13 11.79 10.81 -0.79
C ALA A 13 13.14 11.23 -0.18
N ARG A 14 13.10 11.54 1.12
CA ARG A 14 14.28 11.83 1.93
C ARG A 14 14.44 10.77 3.01
N VAL A 15 15.61 10.16 3.02
CA VAL A 15 16.02 9.17 4.01
C VAL A 15 16.82 9.90 5.07
N VAL A 16 16.41 9.74 6.32
CA VAL A 16 17.14 10.23 7.48
C VAL A 16 17.59 9.05 8.34
N MET A 17 18.79 9.16 8.89
CA MET A 17 19.30 8.20 9.86
C MET A 17 18.67 8.47 11.22
N VAL A 18 18.06 7.46 11.82
CA VAL A 18 17.48 7.54 13.17
C VAL A 18 18.06 6.39 13.98
N GLY A 19 19.02 6.70 14.85
CA GLY A 19 19.84 5.69 15.53
C GLY A 19 20.68 4.89 14.54
N ASN A 20 20.56 3.56 14.57
CA ASN A 20 21.24 2.65 13.65
C ASN A 20 20.43 2.35 12.38
N GLY A 21 19.21 2.90 12.26
CA GLY A 21 18.29 2.61 11.16
C GLY A 21 18.11 3.79 10.21
N MET A 22 17.54 3.50 9.05
CA MET A 22 17.06 4.48 8.09
C MET A 22 15.55 4.69 8.27
N ARG A 23 15.10 5.94 8.15
CA ARG A 23 13.69 6.31 8.16
C ARG A 23 13.39 7.24 6.99
N ILE A 24 12.33 6.94 6.24
CA ILE A 24 11.78 7.90 5.28
C ILE A 24 10.69 8.69 6.00
N THR A 25 10.77 10.03 6.01
CA THR A 25 9.79 10.86 6.72
C THR A 25 9.09 11.86 5.80
N LYS A 26 7.80 12.10 6.07
CA LYS A 26 7.01 13.14 5.41
C LYS A 26 7.45 14.55 5.81
N GLN A 27 7.91 14.71 7.05
CA GLN A 27 8.39 16.00 7.56
C GLN A 27 9.60 16.50 6.75
N GLU A 28 10.55 15.61 6.44
CA GLU A 28 11.77 15.95 5.68
C GLU A 28 11.53 15.98 4.16
N SER A 29 10.61 15.15 3.66
CA SER A 29 10.34 15.05 2.21
C SER A 29 9.34 16.09 1.70
N GLY A 30 8.63 16.77 2.59
CA GLY A 30 7.60 17.76 2.28
C GLY A 30 6.18 17.19 2.24
N VAL A 31 5.22 18.04 2.59
CA VAL A 31 3.79 17.69 2.67
C VAL A 31 3.25 17.32 1.28
N GLY A 32 2.50 16.21 1.19
CA GLY A 32 1.87 15.75 -0.06
C GLY A 32 2.79 15.01 -1.02
N LYS A 33 4.11 15.18 -0.91
CA LYS A 33 5.05 14.75 -1.96
C LYS A 33 5.29 13.25 -2.01
N ILE A 34 5.26 12.59 -0.85
CA ILE A 34 5.58 11.16 -0.74
C ILE A 34 4.38 10.31 -0.31
N ASP A 35 3.18 10.86 -0.34
CA ASP A 35 1.98 10.16 0.16
C ASP A 35 1.68 8.86 -0.59
N PRO A 36 1.76 8.81 -1.94
CA PRO A 36 1.62 7.55 -2.68
C PRO A 36 2.69 6.52 -2.30
N LEU A 37 3.92 6.97 -2.01
CA LEU A 37 5.02 6.09 -1.62
C LEU A 37 4.79 5.49 -0.22
N ILE A 38 4.41 6.32 0.77
CA ILE A 38 4.08 5.88 2.13
C ILE A 38 2.87 4.93 2.10
N ALA A 39 1.83 5.26 1.33
CA ALA A 39 0.66 4.39 1.17
C ALA A 39 1.05 3.01 0.62
N THR A 40 1.96 2.96 -0.36
CA THR A 40 2.46 1.71 -0.92
C THR A 40 3.21 0.88 0.12
N PHE A 41 4.10 1.49 0.92
CA PHE A 41 4.78 0.77 1.99
C PHE A 41 3.82 0.22 3.04
N ASN A 42 2.79 0.99 3.42
CA ASN A 42 1.75 0.51 4.33
C ASN A 42 0.95 -0.66 3.74
N ALA A 43 0.57 -0.57 2.46
CA ALA A 43 -0.15 -1.64 1.77
C ALA A 43 0.71 -2.92 1.72
N VAL A 44 2.00 -2.81 1.37
CA VAL A 44 2.92 -3.95 1.37
C VAL A 44 3.05 -4.55 2.76
N ALA A 45 3.16 -3.74 3.81
CA ALA A 45 3.22 -4.24 5.19
C ALA A 45 1.96 -5.03 5.57
N LEU A 46 0.77 -4.52 5.24
CA LEU A 46 -0.50 -5.22 5.50
C LEU A 46 -0.62 -6.51 4.70
N MET A 47 -0.29 -6.49 3.41
CA MET A 47 -0.32 -7.68 2.55
C MET A 47 0.71 -8.73 2.98
N SER A 48 1.86 -8.30 3.52
CA SER A 48 2.92 -9.22 3.99
C SER A 48 2.49 -10.03 5.21
N SER A 49 1.52 -9.53 5.98
CA SER A 49 0.90 -10.27 7.08
C SER A 49 -0.05 -11.39 6.62
N ASN A 50 -0.25 -11.54 5.30
CA ASN A 50 -1.14 -12.52 4.69
C ASN A 50 -2.51 -12.62 5.41
N PRO A 51 -3.28 -11.53 5.46
CA PRO A 51 -4.54 -11.52 6.19
C PRO A 51 -5.54 -12.48 5.54
N GLU A 52 -6.25 -13.24 6.38
CA GLU A 52 -7.39 -14.03 5.92
C GLU A 52 -8.59 -13.10 5.63
N PRO A 53 -9.45 -13.47 4.65
CA PRO A 53 -10.64 -12.69 4.36
C PRO A 53 -11.57 -12.64 5.58
N ALA A 54 -12.10 -11.46 5.88
CA ALA A 54 -12.97 -11.25 7.04
C ALA A 54 -14.25 -12.11 7.01
N ASN A 55 -14.75 -12.39 5.81
CA ASN A 55 -15.85 -13.32 5.58
C ASN A 55 -15.36 -14.47 4.71
N ARG A 56 -15.63 -15.69 5.17
CA ARG A 56 -15.51 -16.88 4.34
C ARG A 56 -16.62 -16.83 3.31
N VAL A 57 -16.28 -16.62 2.04
CA VAL A 57 -17.25 -16.70 0.95
C VAL A 57 -17.48 -18.18 0.69
N ASP A 58 -18.71 -18.64 0.92
CA ASP A 58 -19.15 -19.91 0.38
C ASP A 58 -19.35 -19.74 -1.13
N ILE A 59 -18.48 -20.38 -1.90
CA ILE A 59 -18.49 -20.26 -3.37
C ILE A 59 -19.77 -20.89 -3.92
N ASP A 60 -20.30 -21.91 -3.26
CA ASP A 60 -21.50 -22.60 -3.70
C ASP A 60 -22.72 -21.65 -3.59
N GLU A 61 -22.84 -20.92 -2.47
CA GLU A 61 -23.86 -19.89 -2.26
C GLU A 61 -23.78 -18.75 -3.29
N TYR A 62 -22.57 -18.24 -3.58
CA TYR A 62 -22.37 -17.18 -4.57
C TYR A 62 -22.77 -17.60 -6.00
N LEU A 63 -22.50 -18.85 -6.37
CA LEU A 63 -22.81 -19.36 -7.70
C LEU A 63 -24.31 -19.63 -7.88
N GLU A 64 -25.01 -20.09 -6.84
CA GLU A 64 -26.46 -20.26 -6.85
C GLU A 64 -27.18 -18.92 -7.10
N ASP A 65 -26.78 -17.85 -6.42
CA ASP A 65 -27.38 -16.51 -6.58
C ASP A 65 -27.17 -15.92 -7.99
N VAL A 66 -26.04 -16.21 -8.65
CA VAL A 66 -25.72 -15.66 -9.98
C VAL A 66 -26.39 -16.45 -11.13
N VAL A 67 -26.55 -17.77 -10.98
CA VAL A 67 -27.08 -18.64 -12.03
C VAL A 67 -28.62 -18.69 -12.04
N ILE A 68 -29.27 -18.42 -10.91
CA ILE A 68 -30.74 -18.50 -10.76
C ILE A 68 -31.43 -17.15 -11.09
N ALA A 69 -30.67 -16.11 -11.47
CA ALA A 69 -31.16 -14.79 -11.90
C ALA A 69 -31.58 -14.72 -13.39
#